data_AF-A0A2W4VCC9-F1
#
_entry.id   AF-A0A2W4VCC9-F1
#
_cell.length_a   1.000
_cell.length_b   1.000
_cell.length_c   1.000
_cell.angle_alpha   90.00
_cell.angle_beta   90.00
_cell.angle_gamma   90.00
#
_symmetry.space_group_name_H-M   'P 1'
#
loop_
_entity.id
_entity.type
_entity.pdbx_description
1 polymer ?
#
loop_
_entity_poly.entity_id
_entity_poly.type
_entity_poly.pdbx_seq_one_letter_code
_entity_poly.pdbx_strand_id
1 'polypeptide(L)'
;MNFNQRLLTAFIAPAALFVAGLAASIWSLAQTQSKFDHYITTEQATASGLQDMYAHGLQMGQALRNILLDPNNPQALKNLEGARAAFDAAYTATQAAAAGTPTAATLAPLAGLRAEQAQAQDKVLALAKTSVPDAVLMLNAEETPAWRKLRGELLALGKTSKELSSQTHEAVNADADRARAVALALALLAVSVAVLLGVMVRRTLKREIGGDPAAARLALRRIADGDLSGATPPVNDADSLMGALAAMQTSMRNLVGQVQASSVGIEAASQEIASGNQDLSARTEQAASNLEETAASMEQLTSTVRQSADAARQANQLA
;
A
#
# COMPACT_ATOMS: atom_id res chain seq x y z
N MET A 1 -4.33 -0.47 -22.97
CA MET A 1 -4.74 -0.71 -21.57
C MET A 1 -5.98 0.13 -21.30
N ASN A 2 -7.12 -0.51 -21.03
CA ASN A 2 -8.40 0.19 -20.86
C ASN A 2 -8.42 0.97 -19.53
N PHE A 3 -9.30 1.96 -19.40
CA PHE A 3 -9.41 2.84 -18.22
C PHE A 3 -9.41 2.06 -16.88
N ASN A 4 -10.23 1.01 -16.79
CA ASN A 4 -10.27 0.15 -15.59
C ASN A 4 -8.94 -0.51 -15.26
N GLN A 5 -8.17 -0.94 -16.26
CA GLN A 5 -6.85 -1.54 -16.02
C GLN A 5 -5.85 -0.50 -15.50
N ARG A 6 -5.91 0.75 -15.97
CA ARG A 6 -5.08 1.87 -15.46
C ARG A 6 -5.42 2.22 -14.02
N LEU A 7 -6.72 2.28 -13.71
CA LEU A 7 -7.18 2.56 -12.35
C LEU A 7 -6.76 1.43 -11.39
N LEU A 8 -7.00 0.18 -11.77
CA LEU A 8 -6.69 -0.99 -10.96
C LEU A 8 -5.19 -1.14 -10.71
N THR A 9 -4.35 -0.90 -11.73
CA THR A 9 -2.88 -0.88 -11.56
C THR A 9 -2.41 0.25 -10.64
N ALA A 10 -3.03 1.43 -10.70
CA ALA A 10 -2.69 2.55 -9.82
C ALA A 10 -2.97 2.29 -8.33
N PHE A 11 -3.94 1.43 -8.01
CA PHE A 11 -4.23 1.02 -6.63
C PHE A 11 -3.46 -0.24 -6.20
N ILE A 12 -3.39 -1.25 -7.06
CA ILE A 12 -2.77 -2.53 -6.72
C ILE A 12 -1.25 -2.41 -6.63
N ALA A 13 -0.59 -1.67 -7.53
CA ALA A 13 0.87 -1.63 -7.54
C ALA A 13 1.47 -1.03 -6.24
N PRO A 14 0.99 0.12 -5.73
CA PRO A 14 1.47 0.63 -4.44
C PRO A 14 1.10 -0.28 -3.27
N ALA A 15 -0.10 -0.88 -3.27
CA ALA A 15 -0.51 -1.81 -2.22
C ALA A 15 0.37 -3.06 -2.17
N ALA A 16 0.70 -3.63 -3.34
CA ALA A 16 1.60 -4.78 -3.44
C ALA A 16 3.02 -4.43 -2.98
N LEU A 17 3.54 -3.25 -3.36
CA LEU A 17 4.84 -2.76 -2.88
C LEU A 17 4.85 -2.56 -1.36
N PHE A 18 3.76 -2.02 -0.80
CA PHE A 18 3.60 -1.85 0.64
C PHE A 18 3.61 -3.19 1.37
N VAL A 19 2.83 -4.17 0.89
CA VAL A 19 2.79 -5.53 1.47
C VAL A 19 4.16 -6.21 1.38
N ALA A 20 4.86 -6.10 0.25
CA ALA A 20 6.20 -6.64 0.09
C ALA A 20 7.22 -5.98 1.05
N GLY A 21 7.15 -4.65 1.21
CA GLY A 21 7.99 -3.92 2.16
C GLY A 21 7.71 -4.28 3.62
N LEU A 22 6.44 -4.48 3.97
CA LEU A 22 6.03 -4.93 5.30
C LEU A 22 6.50 -6.36 5.59
N ALA A 23 6.36 -7.27 4.63
CA ALA A 23 6.86 -8.64 4.75
C ALA A 23 8.39 -8.68 4.93
N ALA A 24 9.13 -7.89 4.14
CA ALA A 24 10.59 -7.75 4.28
C ALA A 24 10.98 -7.18 5.65
N SER A 25 10.23 -6.20 6.16
CA SER A 25 10.48 -5.59 7.47
C SER A 25 10.24 -6.58 8.61
N ILE A 26 9.16 -7.35 8.56
CA ILE A 26 8.86 -8.40 9.55
C ILE A 26 9.93 -9.50 9.53
N TRP A 27 10.32 -9.94 8.33
CA TRP A 27 11.38 -10.95 8.18
C TRP A 27 12.71 -10.46 8.75
N SER A 28 13.09 -9.22 8.46
CA SER A 28 14.31 -8.61 8.99
C SER A 28 14.27 -8.44 10.50
N LEU A 29 13.11 -8.10 11.07
CA LEU A 29 12.92 -8.00 12.52
C LEU A 29 13.08 -9.36 13.19
N ALA A 30 12.47 -10.42 12.63
CA ALA A 30 12.60 -11.78 13.15
C ALA A 30 14.06 -12.27 13.10
N GLN A 31 14.79 -11.96 12.03
CA GLN A 31 16.21 -12.30 11.92
C GLN A 31 17.07 -11.53 12.95
N THR A 32 16.79 -10.24 13.13
CA THR A 32 17.51 -9.41 14.13
C THR A 32 17.25 -9.90 15.54
N GLN A 33 16.00 -10.24 15.86
CA GLN A 33 15.62 -10.82 17.14
C GLN A 33 16.37 -12.13 17.40
N SER A 34 16.38 -13.06 16.44
CA SER A 34 17.10 -14.33 16.58
C SER A 34 18.60 -14.15 16.82
N LYS A 35 19.24 -13.20 16.12
CA LYS A 35 20.66 -12.88 16.34
C LYS A 35 20.91 -12.22 17.70
N PHE A 36 20.01 -11.34 18.14
CA PHE A 36 20.10 -10.71 19.46
C PHE A 36 19.91 -11.73 20.59
N ASP A 37 18.97 -12.66 20.44
CA ASP A 37 18.77 -13.76 21.38
C ASP A 37 20.03 -14.63 21.47
N HIS A 38 20.65 -14.95 20.34
CA HIS A 38 21.93 -15.67 20.32
C HIS A 38 23.06 -14.87 21.00
N TYR A 39 23.17 -13.58 20.71
CA TYR A 39 24.13 -12.69 21.39
C TYR A 39 23.97 -12.74 22.92
N ILE A 40 22.75 -12.62 23.43
CA ILE A 40 22.50 -12.62 24.88
C ILE A 40 22.72 -14.00 25.50
N THR A 41 22.11 -15.04 24.92
CA THR A 41 22.04 -16.37 25.53
C THR A 41 23.31 -17.20 25.32
N THR A 42 24.13 -16.85 24.34
CA THR A 42 25.38 -17.56 24.02
C THR A 42 26.60 -16.69 24.28
N GLU A 43 26.82 -15.63 23.51
CA GLU A 43 28.09 -14.88 23.53
C GLU A 43 28.29 -14.11 24.84
N GLN A 44 27.29 -13.33 25.23
CA GLN A 44 27.33 -12.55 26.46
C GLN A 44 27.28 -13.44 27.71
N ALA A 45 26.45 -14.49 27.69
CA ALA A 45 26.38 -15.46 28.78
C ALA A 45 27.71 -16.20 28.99
N THR A 46 28.39 -16.58 27.90
CA THR A 46 29.71 -17.24 27.97
C THR A 46 30.78 -16.30 28.53
N ALA A 47 30.82 -15.05 28.06
CA ALA A 47 31.75 -14.05 28.55
C ALA A 47 31.54 -13.75 30.06
N SER A 48 30.28 -13.62 30.48
CA SER A 48 29.93 -13.42 31.88
C SER A 48 30.33 -14.62 32.74
N GLY A 49 30.02 -15.84 32.31
CA GLY A 49 30.32 -17.05 33.06
C GLY A 49 31.83 -17.28 33.25
N LEU A 50 32.66 -16.94 32.25
CA LEU A 50 34.12 -16.92 32.37
C LEU A 50 34.60 -15.91 33.43
N GLN A 51 33.97 -14.74 33.49
CA GLN A 51 34.28 -13.72 34.49
C GLN A 51 33.82 -14.14 35.90
N ASP A 52 32.68 -14.82 36.03
CA ASP A 52 32.17 -15.36 37.29
C ASP A 52 33.08 -16.46 37.82
N MET A 53 33.53 -17.39 36.96
CA MET A 53 34.52 -18.40 37.31
C MET A 53 35.83 -17.77 37.81
N TYR A 54 36.31 -16.73 37.12
CA TYR A 54 37.50 -15.99 37.58
C TYR A 54 37.29 -15.36 38.96
N ALA A 55 36.14 -14.71 39.18
CA ALA A 55 35.80 -14.07 40.46
C ALA A 55 35.70 -15.09 41.61
N HIS A 56 35.00 -16.21 41.40
CA HIS A 56 34.87 -17.26 42.41
C HIS A 56 36.19 -17.98 42.67
N GLY A 57 37.04 -18.17 41.67
CA GLY A 57 38.38 -18.71 41.88
C GLY A 57 39.27 -17.80 42.75
N LEU A 58 39.17 -16.47 42.61
CA LEU A 58 39.81 -15.52 43.53
C LEU A 58 39.23 -15.64 44.95
N GLN A 59 37.91 -15.76 45.09
CA GLN A 59 37.26 -15.95 46.38
C GLN A 59 37.71 -17.25 47.07
N MET A 60 37.88 -18.35 46.31
CA MET A 60 38.45 -19.59 46.85
C MET A 60 39.86 -19.35 47.41
N GLY A 61 40.72 -18.68 46.65
CA GLY A 61 42.08 -18.36 47.10
C GLY A 61 42.10 -17.47 48.35
N GLN A 62 41.17 -16.53 48.48
CA GLN A 62 41.02 -15.70 49.68
C GLN A 62 40.53 -16.53 50.87
N ALA A 63 39.50 -17.36 50.68
CA ALA A 63 38.96 -18.21 51.73
C ALA A 63 40.01 -19.22 52.23
N LEU A 64 40.78 -19.81 51.33
CA LEU A 64 41.86 -20.74 51.69
C LEU A 64 42.95 -20.07 52.53
N ARG A 65 43.33 -18.82 52.21
CA ARG A 65 44.27 -18.03 53.02
C ARG A 65 43.68 -17.69 54.39
N ASN A 66 42.39 -17.37 54.47
CA ASN A 66 41.72 -17.12 55.75
C ASN A 66 41.70 -18.37 56.64
N ILE A 67 41.51 -19.56 56.06
CA ILE A 67 41.63 -20.84 56.79
C ILE A 67 43.04 -21.03 57.32
N LEU A 68 44.08 -20.66 56.58
CA LEU A 68 45.46 -20.78 57.08
C LEU A 68 45.80 -19.78 58.19
N LEU A 69 45.12 -18.62 58.23
CA LEU A 69 45.25 -17.65 59.31
C LEU A 69 44.50 -18.09 60.58
N ASP A 70 43.32 -18.67 60.42
CA ASP A 70 42.51 -19.20 61.51
C ASP A 70 41.85 -20.55 61.09
N PRO A 71 42.54 -21.68 61.31
CA PRO A 71 42.06 -23.01 60.89
C PRO A 71 40.76 -23.46 61.55
N ASN A 72 40.40 -22.85 62.69
CA ASN A 72 39.19 -23.20 63.43
C ASN A 72 37.98 -22.34 63.03
N ASN A 73 38.13 -21.43 62.06
CA ASN A 73 37.06 -20.56 61.60
C ASN A 73 36.06 -21.29 60.68
N PRO A 74 34.84 -21.63 61.16
CA PRO A 74 33.87 -22.35 60.35
C PRO A 74 33.35 -21.51 59.16
N GLN A 75 33.37 -20.18 59.28
CA GLN A 75 32.92 -19.30 58.20
C GLN A 75 33.90 -19.31 57.02
N ALA A 76 35.20 -19.46 57.28
CA ALA A 76 36.21 -19.52 56.23
C ALA A 76 36.06 -20.80 55.38
N LEU A 77 35.76 -21.95 56.01
CA LEU A 77 35.41 -23.19 55.33
C LEU A 77 34.13 -23.05 54.50
N LYS A 78 33.06 -22.50 55.09
CA LYS A 78 31.79 -22.25 54.38
C LYS A 78 31.97 -21.33 53.16
N ASN A 79 32.81 -20.31 53.27
CA ASN A 79 33.12 -19.41 52.15
C ASN A 79 33.86 -20.14 51.02
N LEU A 80 34.80 -21.03 51.36
CA LEU A 80 35.52 -21.83 50.37
C LEU A 80 34.58 -22.80 49.64
N GLU A 81 33.75 -23.52 50.39
CA GLU A 81 32.75 -24.44 49.82
C GLU A 81 31.74 -23.70 48.94
N GLY A 82 31.25 -22.55 49.38
CA GLY A 82 30.35 -21.70 48.59
C GLY A 82 30.99 -21.21 47.30
N ALA A 83 32.24 -20.75 47.36
CA ALA A 83 32.97 -20.31 46.17
C ALA A 83 33.23 -21.47 45.19
N ARG A 84 33.57 -22.67 45.69
CA ARG A 84 33.69 -23.90 44.89
C ARG A 84 32.39 -24.21 44.15
N ALA A 85 31.28 -24.27 44.88
CA ALA A 85 29.97 -24.56 44.31
C ALA A 85 29.55 -23.51 43.26
N ALA A 86 29.79 -22.23 43.53
CA ALA A 86 29.47 -21.14 42.60
C ALA A 86 30.32 -21.19 41.33
N PHE A 87 31.61 -21.53 41.43
CA PHE A 87 32.46 -21.76 40.27
C PHE A 87 31.95 -22.92 39.41
N ASP A 88 31.64 -24.07 40.04
CA ASP A 88 31.22 -25.27 39.31
C ASP A 88 29.85 -25.05 38.63
N ALA A 89 28.96 -24.29 39.28
CA ALA A 89 27.70 -23.83 38.69
C ALA A 89 27.93 -22.88 37.50
N ALA A 90 28.81 -21.88 37.64
CA ALA A 90 29.17 -20.97 36.56
C ALA A 90 29.78 -21.72 35.37
N TYR A 91 30.64 -22.71 35.62
CA TYR A 91 31.22 -23.55 34.57
C TYR A 91 30.15 -24.33 33.80
N THR A 92 29.21 -24.95 34.53
CA THR A 92 28.11 -25.71 33.92
C THR A 92 27.21 -24.81 33.07
N ALA A 93 26.84 -23.64 33.58
CA ALA A 93 26.03 -22.67 32.83
C ALA A 93 26.79 -22.14 31.60
N THR A 94 28.09 -21.89 31.73
CA THR A 94 28.96 -21.43 30.62
C THR A 94 29.04 -22.47 29.51
N GLN A 95 29.21 -23.75 29.85
CA GLN A 95 29.19 -24.83 28.87
C GLN A 95 27.84 -24.93 28.16
N ALA A 96 26.73 -24.82 28.91
CA ALA A 96 25.39 -24.87 28.33
C ALA A 96 25.13 -23.69 27.38
N ALA A 97 25.54 -22.48 27.76
CA ALA A 97 25.42 -21.27 26.93
C ALA A 97 26.23 -21.39 25.64
N ALA A 98 27.45 -21.94 25.73
CA ALA A 98 28.34 -22.14 24.58
C ALA A 98 27.97 -23.35 23.72
N ALA A 99 27.02 -24.19 24.11
CA ALA A 99 26.71 -25.44 23.42
C ALA A 99 26.40 -25.23 21.94
N GLY A 100 27.03 -26.04 21.08
CA GLY A 100 26.88 -25.93 19.62
C GLY A 100 27.70 -24.82 18.96
N THR A 101 28.49 -24.06 19.73
CA THR A 101 29.42 -23.06 19.18
C THR A 101 30.87 -23.57 19.13
N PRO A 102 31.75 -22.94 18.32
CA PRO A 102 33.18 -23.20 18.38
C PRO A 102 33.78 -22.98 19.77
N THR A 103 33.22 -22.06 20.57
CA THR A 103 33.68 -21.73 21.92
C THR A 103 33.53 -22.91 22.88
N ALA A 104 32.53 -23.79 22.71
CA ALA A 104 32.33 -24.96 23.58
C ALA A 104 33.58 -25.85 23.67
N ALA A 105 34.25 -26.10 22.55
CA ALA A 105 35.45 -26.95 22.52
C ALA A 105 36.63 -26.30 23.27
N THR A 106 36.71 -24.96 23.26
CA THR A 106 37.77 -24.22 23.95
C THR A 106 37.61 -24.21 25.48
N LEU A 107 36.41 -24.50 26.00
CA LEU A 107 36.15 -24.57 27.44
C LEU A 107 36.59 -25.90 28.07
N ALA A 108 36.74 -26.97 27.28
CA ALA A 108 37.01 -28.32 27.78
C ALA A 108 38.27 -28.44 28.68
N PRO A 109 39.39 -27.76 28.39
CA PRO A 109 40.59 -27.82 29.24
C PRO A 109 40.38 -27.28 30.67
N LEU A 110 39.39 -26.39 30.88
CA LEU A 110 39.13 -25.78 32.18
C LEU A 110 38.76 -26.81 33.25
N ALA A 111 38.04 -27.88 32.90
CA ALA A 111 37.71 -28.95 33.84
C ALA A 111 38.96 -29.63 34.42
N GLY A 112 39.96 -29.92 33.58
CA GLY A 112 41.21 -30.53 34.01
C GLY A 112 42.02 -29.60 34.93
N LEU A 113 42.15 -28.34 34.54
CA LEU A 113 42.84 -27.32 35.34
C LEU A 113 42.14 -27.07 36.68
N ARG A 114 40.81 -27.09 36.69
CA ARG A 114 39.99 -26.97 37.90
C ARG A 114 40.16 -28.19 38.82
N ALA A 115 40.21 -29.41 38.27
CA ALA A 115 40.45 -30.61 39.05
C ALA A 115 41.86 -30.63 39.68
N GLU A 116 42.90 -30.23 38.93
CA GLU A 116 44.27 -30.08 39.44
C GLU A 116 44.30 -29.09 40.62
N GLN A 117 43.64 -27.94 40.47
CA GLN A 117 43.55 -26.94 41.52
C GLN A 117 42.73 -27.42 42.73
N ALA A 118 41.59 -28.10 42.51
CA ALA A 118 40.77 -28.67 43.58
C ALA A 118 41.58 -29.65 44.45
N GLN A 119 42.32 -30.55 43.81
CA GLN A 119 43.15 -31.54 44.49
C GLN A 119 44.24 -30.86 45.35
N ALA A 120 44.89 -29.84 44.82
CA ALA A 120 45.89 -29.08 45.57
C ALA A 120 45.28 -28.35 46.77
N GLN A 121 44.09 -27.75 46.61
CA GLN A 121 43.37 -27.14 47.73
C GLN A 121 43.02 -28.15 48.82
N ASP A 122 42.59 -29.36 48.45
CA ASP A 122 42.25 -30.40 49.43
C ASP A 122 43.47 -30.87 50.23
N LYS A 123 44.65 -30.94 49.61
CA LYS A 123 45.93 -31.19 50.31
C LYS A 123 46.24 -30.06 51.31
N VAL A 124 46.05 -28.80 50.92
CA VAL A 124 46.25 -27.64 51.82
C VAL A 124 45.29 -27.73 53.01
N LEU A 125 44.01 -28.04 52.79
CA LEU A 125 43.02 -28.18 53.86
C LEU A 125 43.34 -29.33 54.81
N ALA A 126 43.84 -30.46 54.29
CA ALA A 126 44.23 -31.60 55.11
C ALA A 126 45.41 -31.24 56.04
N LEU A 127 46.43 -30.56 55.51
CA LEU A 127 47.58 -30.09 56.29
C LEU A 127 47.22 -28.97 57.26
N ALA A 128 46.29 -28.07 56.91
CA ALA A 128 45.89 -26.96 57.79
C ALA A 128 45.33 -27.44 59.14
N LYS A 129 44.81 -28.68 59.20
CA LYS A 129 44.32 -29.31 60.45
C LYS A 129 45.42 -29.83 61.37
N THR A 130 46.63 -30.06 60.84
CA THR A 130 47.73 -30.71 61.57
C THR A 130 48.97 -29.82 61.69
N SER A 131 49.31 -29.08 60.63
CA SER A 131 50.50 -28.22 60.52
C SER A 131 50.25 -27.09 59.52
N VAL A 132 49.98 -25.89 60.04
CA VAL A 132 49.83 -24.67 59.22
C VAL A 132 51.10 -24.35 58.41
N PRO A 133 52.33 -24.47 58.95
CA PRO A 133 53.55 -24.26 58.15
C PRO A 133 53.63 -25.18 56.91
N ASP A 134 53.33 -26.47 57.05
CA ASP A 134 53.34 -27.41 55.93
C ASP A 134 52.21 -27.11 54.93
N ALA A 135 51.04 -26.68 55.42
CA ALA A 135 49.94 -26.25 54.58
C ALA A 135 50.29 -25.00 53.74
N VAL A 136 51.05 -24.06 54.30
CA VAL A 136 51.56 -22.88 53.57
C VAL A 136 52.58 -23.30 52.50
N LEU A 137 53.47 -24.27 52.79
CA LEU A 137 54.38 -24.81 51.78
C LEU A 137 53.60 -25.48 50.64
N MET A 138 52.58 -26.28 50.96
CA MET A 138 51.70 -26.93 49.98
C MET A 138 50.92 -25.91 49.14
N LEU A 139 50.41 -24.84 49.75
CA LEU A 139 49.72 -23.74 49.06
C LEU A 139 50.63 -23.11 47.99
N ASN A 140 51.89 -22.84 48.35
CA ASN A 140 52.83 -22.17 47.44
C ASN A 140 53.39 -23.10 46.37
N ALA A 141 53.61 -24.38 46.71
CA ALA A 141 54.22 -25.36 45.83
C ALA A 141 53.24 -25.97 44.81
N GLU A 142 51.97 -26.17 45.19
CA GLU A 142 50.99 -26.85 44.33
C GLU A 142 49.78 -25.97 43.99
N GLU A 143 49.07 -25.43 44.99
CA GLU A 143 47.78 -24.75 44.76
C GLU A 143 47.94 -23.44 43.98
N THR A 144 48.89 -22.59 44.38
CA THR A 144 49.12 -21.30 43.73
C THR A 144 49.57 -21.46 42.26
N PRO A 145 50.48 -22.38 41.91
CA PRO A 145 50.76 -22.72 40.52
C PRO A 145 49.56 -23.27 39.74
N ALA A 146 48.77 -24.18 40.33
CA ALA A 146 47.58 -24.73 39.67
C ALA A 146 46.53 -23.64 39.41
N TRP A 147 46.26 -22.78 40.39
CA TRP A 147 45.41 -21.60 40.22
C TRP A 147 45.96 -20.65 39.16
N ARG A 148 47.27 -20.42 39.10
CA ARG A 148 47.88 -19.54 38.08
C ARG A 148 47.61 -20.04 36.66
N LYS A 149 47.69 -21.36 36.43
CA LYS A 149 47.35 -21.97 35.14
C LYS A 149 45.87 -21.78 34.81
N LEU A 150 44.98 -22.17 35.73
CA LEU A 150 43.52 -22.01 35.54
C LEU A 150 43.12 -20.55 35.30
N ARG A 151 43.64 -19.63 36.11
CA ARG A 151 43.44 -18.19 35.96
C ARG A 151 43.91 -17.68 34.61
N GLY A 152 45.09 -18.12 34.15
CA GLY A 152 45.64 -17.72 32.86
C GLY A 152 44.68 -18.08 31.72
N GLU A 153 44.18 -19.32 31.75
CA GLU A 153 43.23 -19.80 30.75
C GLU A 153 41.87 -19.08 30.81
N LEU A 154 41.31 -18.89 32.02
CA LEU A 154 40.07 -18.13 32.23
C LEU A 154 40.17 -16.70 31.68
N LEU A 155 41.30 -16.02 31.89
CA LEU A 155 41.51 -14.67 31.38
C LEU A 155 41.69 -14.65 29.85
N ALA A 156 42.40 -15.63 29.29
CA ALA A 156 42.59 -15.75 27.86
C ALA A 156 41.25 -16.00 27.14
N LEU A 157 40.48 -16.98 27.61
CA LEU A 157 39.15 -17.29 27.08
C LEU A 157 38.18 -16.13 27.32
N GLY A 158 38.20 -15.51 28.51
CA GLY A 158 37.35 -14.37 28.84
C GLY A 158 37.60 -13.18 27.92
N LYS A 159 38.86 -12.91 27.55
CA LYS A 159 39.21 -11.88 26.56
C LYS A 159 38.62 -12.21 25.19
N THR A 160 38.83 -13.43 24.71
CA THR A 160 38.33 -13.86 23.39
C THR A 160 36.80 -13.84 23.34
N SER A 161 36.12 -14.34 24.37
CA SER A 161 34.66 -14.34 24.44
C SER A 161 34.09 -12.93 24.57
N LYS A 162 34.75 -12.02 25.29
CA LYS A 162 34.35 -10.61 25.34
C LYS A 162 34.49 -9.91 23.99
N GLU A 163 35.56 -10.18 23.27
CA GLU A 163 35.77 -9.64 21.91
C GLU A 163 34.70 -10.17 20.95
N LEU A 164 34.42 -11.47 20.98
CA LEU A 164 33.38 -12.10 20.18
C LEU A 164 31.97 -11.55 20.52
N SER A 165 31.68 -11.36 21.81
CA SER A 165 30.45 -10.70 22.27
C SER A 165 30.33 -9.28 21.73
N SER A 166 31.40 -8.48 21.79
CA SER A 166 31.42 -7.11 21.25
C SER A 166 31.20 -7.08 19.74
N GLN A 167 31.90 -7.92 18.99
CA GLN A 167 31.75 -8.03 17.53
C GLN A 167 30.35 -8.46 17.13
N THR A 168 29.76 -9.41 17.87
CA THR A 168 28.40 -9.87 17.62
C THR A 168 27.38 -8.77 17.93
N HIS A 169 27.55 -8.02 19.02
CA HIS A 169 26.73 -6.87 19.35
C HIS A 169 26.78 -5.78 18.25
N GLU A 170 27.97 -5.44 17.78
CA GLU A 170 28.14 -4.48 16.68
C GLU A 170 27.49 -4.97 15.38
N ALA A 171 27.65 -6.26 15.05
CA ALA A 171 27.03 -6.86 13.88
C ALA A 171 25.50 -6.83 13.96
N VAL A 172 24.92 -7.16 15.13
CA VAL A 172 23.46 -7.09 15.36
C VAL A 172 22.95 -5.67 15.19
N ASN A 173 23.65 -4.66 15.72
CA ASN A 173 23.26 -3.26 15.57
C ASN A 173 23.38 -2.78 14.12
N ALA A 174 24.47 -3.13 13.43
CA ALA A 174 24.65 -2.79 12.02
C ALA A 174 23.57 -3.41 11.13
N ASP A 175 23.18 -4.66 11.40
CA ASP A 175 22.08 -5.32 10.69
C ASP A 175 20.73 -4.67 10.99
N ALA A 176 20.47 -4.26 12.24
CA ALA A 176 19.27 -3.52 12.61
C ALA A 176 19.18 -2.15 11.90
N ASP A 177 20.29 -1.41 11.82
CA ASP A 177 20.33 -0.11 11.14
C ASP A 177 20.18 -0.25 9.62
N ARG A 178 20.78 -1.27 9.01
CA ARG A 178 20.54 -1.62 7.60
C ARG A 178 19.08 -1.97 7.35
N ALA A 179 18.47 -2.78 8.22
CA ALA A 179 17.07 -3.13 8.13
C ALA A 179 16.16 -1.89 8.16
N ARG A 180 16.42 -0.95 9.09
CA ARG A 180 15.71 0.33 9.19
C ARG A 180 15.89 1.16 7.92
N ALA A 181 17.11 1.28 7.40
CA ALA A 181 17.38 2.04 6.18
C ALA A 181 16.64 1.46 4.97
N VAL A 182 16.64 0.14 4.80
CA VAL A 182 15.91 -0.55 3.74
C VAL A 182 14.39 -0.36 3.90
N ALA A 183 13.85 -0.50 5.11
CA ALA A 183 12.43 -0.28 5.37
C ALA A 183 12.00 1.16 5.04
N LEU A 184 12.78 2.17 5.44
CA LEU A 184 12.55 3.57 5.09
C LEU A 184 12.63 3.81 3.57
N ALA A 185 13.62 3.23 2.89
CA ALA A 185 13.76 3.35 1.44
C ALA A 185 12.57 2.74 0.70
N LEU A 186 12.09 1.55 1.12
CA LEU A 186 10.91 0.90 0.54
C LEU A 186 9.62 1.69 0.82
N ALA A 187 9.48 2.26 2.02
CA ALA A 187 8.34 3.11 2.35
C ALA A 187 8.31 4.37 1.48
N LEU A 188 9.44 5.06 1.34
CA LEU A 188 9.58 6.24 0.47
C LEU A 188 9.32 5.89 -0.99
N LEU A 189 9.80 4.74 -1.47
CA LEU A 189 9.54 4.26 -2.82
C LEU A 189 8.05 3.99 -3.04
N ALA A 190 7.38 3.30 -2.11
CA ALA A 190 5.96 3.00 -2.21
C ALA A 190 5.11 4.28 -2.26
N VAL A 191 5.42 5.27 -1.42
CA VAL A 191 4.77 6.59 -1.44
C VAL A 191 5.03 7.32 -2.75
N SER A 192 6.27 7.32 -3.23
CA SER A 192 6.66 7.99 -4.48
C SER A 192 5.92 7.39 -5.69
N VAL A 193 5.82 6.06 -5.75
CA VAL A 193 5.07 5.34 -6.80
C VAL A 193 3.58 5.65 -6.70
N ALA A 194 3.00 5.67 -5.48
CA ALA A 194 1.60 6.02 -5.28
C ALA A 194 1.29 7.45 -5.77
N VAL A 195 2.14 8.42 -5.42
CA VAL A 195 1.98 9.81 -5.86
C VAL A 195 2.11 9.93 -7.37
N LEU A 196 3.11 9.28 -7.98
CA LEU A 196 3.33 9.32 -9.43
C LEU A 196 2.14 8.73 -10.20
N LEU A 197 1.66 7.56 -9.79
CA LEU A 197 0.48 6.91 -10.38
C LEU A 197 -0.78 7.75 -10.15
N GLY A 198 -0.96 8.32 -8.97
CA GLY A 198 -2.07 9.22 -8.66
C GLY A 198 -2.09 10.47 -9.55
N VAL A 199 -0.94 11.11 -9.76
CA VAL A 199 -0.80 12.25 -10.69
C VAL A 199 -1.08 11.83 -12.14
N MET A 200 -0.58 10.67 -12.57
CA MET A 200 -0.80 10.15 -13.92
C MET A 200 -2.27 9.83 -14.18
N VAL A 201 -2.94 9.17 -13.25
CA VAL A 201 -4.39 8.89 -13.31
C VAL A 201 -5.16 10.21 -13.34
N ARG A 202 -4.86 11.16 -12.45
CA ARG A 202 -5.50 12.48 -12.44
C ARG A 202 -5.36 13.22 -13.76
N ARG A 203 -4.16 13.22 -14.35
CA ARG A 203 -3.90 13.86 -15.66
C ARG A 203 -4.66 13.16 -16.78
N THR A 204 -4.67 11.83 -16.77
CA THR A 204 -5.38 11.02 -17.77
C THR A 204 -6.88 11.25 -17.71
N LEU A 205 -7.48 11.20 -16.51
CA LEU A 205 -8.91 11.50 -16.32
C LEU A 205 -9.26 12.91 -16.77
N LYS A 206 -8.45 13.92 -16.41
CA LYS A 206 -8.69 15.29 -16.84
C LYS A 206 -8.68 15.43 -18.37
N ARG A 207 -7.78 14.73 -19.06
CA ARG A 207 -7.71 14.74 -20.53
C ARG A 207 -8.88 13.99 -21.16
N GLU A 208 -9.18 12.77 -20.70
CA GLU A 208 -10.27 11.95 -21.26
C GLU A 208 -11.66 12.57 -21.00
N ILE A 209 -11.86 13.23 -19.85
CA ILE A 209 -13.10 13.97 -19.57
C ILE A 209 -13.12 15.31 -20.31
N GLY A 210 -11.97 15.97 -20.45
CA GLY A 210 -11.84 17.28 -21.11
C GLY A 210 -12.41 18.46 -20.33
N GLY A 211 -12.82 18.26 -19.08
CA GLY A 211 -13.45 19.29 -18.24
C GLY A 211 -13.86 18.75 -16.86
N ASP A 212 -14.74 19.48 -16.19
CA ASP A 212 -15.35 19.05 -14.94
C ASP A 212 -16.45 18.01 -15.20
N PRO A 213 -16.37 16.78 -14.64
CA PRO A 213 -17.44 15.80 -14.78
C PRO A 213 -18.81 16.29 -14.23
N ALA A 214 -18.83 17.22 -13.26
CA ALA A 214 -20.09 17.82 -12.83
C ALA A 214 -20.74 18.67 -13.93
N ALA A 215 -19.93 19.43 -14.68
CA ALA A 215 -20.38 20.20 -15.83
C ALA A 215 -20.89 19.28 -16.95
N ALA A 216 -20.21 18.15 -17.19
CA ALA A 216 -20.63 17.16 -18.19
C ALA A 216 -22.02 16.58 -17.86
N ARG A 217 -22.25 16.20 -16.60
CA ARG A 217 -23.57 15.72 -16.13
C ARG A 217 -24.66 16.76 -16.28
N LEU A 218 -24.36 18.03 -15.99
CA LEU A 218 -25.33 19.12 -16.13
C LEU A 218 -25.72 19.34 -17.60
N ALA A 219 -24.73 19.38 -18.51
CA ALA A 219 -24.97 19.52 -19.94
C ALA A 219 -25.82 18.36 -20.50
N LEU A 220 -25.51 17.12 -20.09
CA LEU A 220 -26.28 15.95 -20.46
C LEU A 220 -27.75 16.03 -20.01
N ARG A 221 -28.00 16.48 -18.76
CA ARG A 221 -29.38 16.64 -18.26
C ARG A 221 -30.16 17.66 -19.08
N ARG A 222 -29.58 18.82 -19.38
CA ARG A 222 -30.24 19.85 -20.20
C ARG A 222 -30.59 19.32 -21.60
N ILE A 223 -29.68 18.58 -22.23
CA ILE A 223 -29.95 17.96 -23.54
C ILE A 223 -31.09 16.93 -23.41
N ALA A 224 -31.09 16.11 -22.36
CA ALA A 224 -32.16 15.13 -22.11
C ALA A 224 -33.53 15.79 -21.87
N ASP A 225 -33.55 16.97 -21.24
CA ASP A 225 -34.76 17.76 -21.01
C ASP A 225 -35.20 18.57 -22.26
N GLY A 226 -34.46 18.46 -23.38
CA GLY A 226 -34.73 19.21 -24.61
C GLY A 226 -34.28 20.68 -24.56
N ASP A 227 -33.65 21.13 -23.47
CA ASP A 227 -33.10 22.46 -23.33
C ASP A 227 -31.73 22.58 -24.03
N LEU A 228 -31.79 22.99 -25.29
CA LEU A 228 -30.60 23.28 -26.10
C LEU A 228 -30.22 24.77 -26.07
N SER A 229 -30.77 25.59 -25.17
CA SER A 229 -30.46 27.03 -25.12
C SER A 229 -29.12 27.35 -24.43
N GLY A 230 -28.59 26.41 -23.63
CA GLY A 230 -27.40 26.61 -22.81
C GLY A 230 -26.09 26.67 -23.58
N ALA A 231 -25.15 27.52 -23.18
CA ALA A 231 -23.80 27.58 -23.76
C ALA A 231 -23.16 26.19 -23.86
N THR A 232 -22.47 25.92 -24.98
CA THR A 232 -21.68 24.70 -25.14
C THR A 232 -20.63 24.65 -24.04
N PRO A 233 -20.44 23.49 -23.38
CA PRO A 233 -19.41 23.36 -22.37
C PRO A 233 -18.03 23.71 -22.96
N PRO A 234 -17.14 24.37 -22.21
CA PRO A 234 -15.79 24.64 -22.67
C PRO A 234 -15.05 23.33 -22.94
N VAL A 235 -14.61 23.14 -24.19
CA VAL A 235 -13.92 21.94 -24.66
C VAL A 235 -12.42 22.18 -24.62
N ASN A 236 -11.70 21.43 -23.80
CA ASN A 236 -10.22 21.46 -23.83
C ASN A 236 -9.62 20.49 -24.86
N ASP A 237 -10.36 19.45 -25.24
CA ASP A 237 -9.95 18.41 -26.20
C ASP A 237 -11.19 17.89 -26.93
N ALA A 238 -11.18 17.91 -28.27
CA ALA A 238 -12.33 17.53 -29.09
C ALA A 238 -12.65 16.03 -29.02
N ASP A 239 -11.63 15.19 -28.78
CA ASP A 239 -11.79 13.73 -28.64
C ASP A 239 -12.20 13.33 -27.21
N SER A 240 -12.31 14.29 -26.29
CA SER A 240 -12.76 14.05 -24.92
C SER A 240 -14.28 13.85 -24.83
N LEU A 241 -14.73 13.34 -23.67
CA LEU A 241 -16.16 13.26 -23.36
C LEU A 241 -16.86 14.62 -23.53
N MET A 242 -16.24 15.71 -23.05
CA MET A 242 -16.83 17.05 -23.18
C MET A 242 -16.90 17.51 -24.64
N GLY A 243 -15.88 17.18 -25.45
CA GLY A 243 -15.88 17.44 -26.89
C GLY A 243 -17.01 16.71 -27.61
N ALA A 244 -17.19 15.42 -27.31
CA ALA A 244 -18.30 14.63 -27.83
C ALA A 244 -19.67 15.18 -27.41
N LEU A 245 -19.81 15.66 -26.17
CA LEU A 245 -21.05 16.30 -25.69
C LEU A 245 -21.35 17.61 -26.43
N ALA A 246 -20.34 18.44 -26.68
CA ALA A 246 -20.51 19.68 -27.44
C ALA A 246 -20.93 19.41 -28.89
N ALA A 247 -20.33 18.40 -29.53
CA ALA A 247 -20.71 17.96 -30.87
C ALA A 247 -22.15 17.43 -30.91
N MET A 248 -22.56 16.62 -29.94
CA MET A 248 -23.93 16.13 -29.80
C MET A 248 -24.95 17.26 -29.63
N GLN A 249 -24.67 18.23 -28.75
CA GLN A 249 -25.54 19.39 -28.54
C GLN A 249 -25.71 20.21 -29.84
N THR A 250 -24.62 20.40 -30.58
CA THR A 250 -24.63 21.15 -31.86
C THR A 250 -25.45 20.41 -32.92
N SER A 251 -25.25 19.10 -33.05
CA SER A 251 -26.03 18.27 -33.98
C SER A 251 -27.54 18.32 -33.67
N MET A 252 -27.91 18.22 -32.38
CA MET A 252 -29.31 18.33 -31.95
C MET A 252 -29.91 19.71 -32.25
N ARG A 253 -29.16 20.80 -32.04
CA ARG A 253 -29.62 22.15 -32.42
C ARG A 253 -29.89 22.27 -33.91
N ASN A 254 -28.99 21.75 -34.73
CA ASN A 254 -29.14 21.80 -36.19
C ASN A 254 -30.37 21.00 -36.65
N LEU A 255 -30.57 19.81 -36.09
CA LEU A 255 -31.76 19.00 -36.38
C LEU A 255 -33.05 19.71 -35.98
N VAL A 256 -33.13 20.26 -34.77
CA VAL A 256 -34.31 21.01 -34.30
C VAL A 256 -34.55 22.26 -35.15
N GLY A 257 -33.51 23.00 -35.51
CA GLY A 257 -33.61 24.16 -36.39
C GLY A 257 -34.10 23.80 -37.79
N GLN A 258 -33.64 22.68 -38.35
CA GLN A 258 -34.10 22.19 -39.66
C GLN A 258 -35.57 21.74 -39.62
N VAL A 259 -36.00 21.10 -38.52
CA VAL A 259 -37.41 20.76 -38.31
C VAL A 259 -38.26 22.04 -38.20
N GLN A 260 -37.82 23.03 -37.42
CA GLN A 260 -38.52 24.30 -37.29
C GLN A 260 -38.67 25.03 -38.64
N ALA A 261 -37.57 25.14 -39.41
CA ALA A 261 -37.60 25.76 -40.73
C ALA A 261 -38.55 25.02 -41.69
N SER A 262 -38.56 23.68 -41.62
CA SER A 262 -39.49 22.85 -42.41
C SER A 262 -40.95 23.10 -41.98
N SER A 263 -41.23 23.21 -40.68
CA SER A 263 -42.56 23.54 -40.17
C SER A 263 -43.04 24.91 -40.62
N VAL A 264 -42.18 25.94 -40.59
CA VAL A 264 -42.51 27.29 -41.11
C VAL A 264 -42.79 27.24 -42.61
N GLY A 265 -42.02 26.47 -43.37
CA GLY A 265 -42.28 26.26 -44.80
C GLY A 265 -43.62 25.56 -45.07
N ILE A 266 -43.95 24.54 -44.28
CA ILE A 266 -45.26 23.85 -44.37
C ILE A 266 -46.40 24.79 -43.98
N GLU A 267 -46.24 25.62 -42.97
CA GLU A 267 -47.23 26.62 -42.57
C GLU A 267 -47.49 27.62 -43.68
N ALA A 268 -46.43 28.18 -44.28
CA ALA A 268 -46.54 29.11 -45.41
C ALA A 268 -47.24 28.47 -46.62
N ALA A 269 -46.84 27.25 -47.01
CA ALA A 269 -47.49 26.50 -48.08
C ALA A 269 -48.96 26.20 -47.78
N SER A 270 -49.29 25.90 -46.52
CA SER A 270 -50.68 25.66 -46.09
C SER A 270 -51.53 26.94 -46.19
N GLN A 271 -50.97 28.10 -45.86
CA GLN A 271 -51.63 29.40 -46.04
C GLN A 271 -51.85 29.73 -47.52
N GLU A 272 -50.88 29.44 -48.38
CA GLU A 272 -51.00 29.61 -49.83
C GLU A 272 -52.08 28.70 -50.42
N ILE A 273 -52.13 27.42 -50.01
CA ILE A 273 -53.21 26.49 -50.39
C ILE A 273 -54.57 27.01 -49.92
N ALA A 274 -54.67 27.51 -48.68
CA ALA A 274 -55.92 28.05 -48.16
C ALA A 274 -56.41 29.26 -48.97
N SER A 275 -55.51 30.18 -49.32
CA SER A 275 -55.82 31.33 -50.18
C SER A 275 -56.19 30.91 -51.60
N GLY A 276 -55.46 29.96 -52.19
CA GLY A 276 -55.77 29.41 -53.51
C GLY A 276 -57.13 28.70 -53.56
N ASN A 277 -57.49 27.98 -52.49
CA ASN A 277 -58.82 27.39 -52.36
C ASN A 277 -59.93 28.45 -52.24
N GLN A 278 -59.67 29.59 -51.58
CA GLN A 278 -60.64 30.70 -51.52
C GLN A 278 -60.85 31.34 -52.91
N ASP A 279 -59.78 31.60 -53.66
CA ASP A 279 -59.90 32.14 -55.03
C ASP A 279 -60.64 31.15 -55.95
N LEU A 280 -60.30 29.86 -55.87
CA LEU A 280 -60.98 28.83 -56.65
C LEU A 280 -62.46 28.74 -56.27
N SER A 281 -62.79 28.82 -54.98
CA SER A 281 -64.18 28.86 -54.51
C SER A 281 -64.92 30.08 -55.08
N ALA A 282 -64.33 31.28 -55.00
CA ALA A 282 -64.91 32.51 -55.54
C ALA A 282 -65.12 32.44 -57.06
N ARG A 283 -64.15 31.89 -57.81
CA ARG A 283 -64.28 31.65 -59.26
C ARG A 283 -65.34 30.62 -59.59
N THR A 284 -65.50 29.60 -58.74
CA THR A 284 -66.55 28.58 -58.89
C THR A 284 -67.93 29.20 -58.65
N GLU A 285 -68.08 30.06 -57.64
CA GLU A 285 -69.30 30.83 -57.40
C GLU A 285 -69.62 31.77 -58.57
N GLN A 286 -68.62 32.50 -59.09
CA GLN A 286 -68.79 33.36 -60.26
C GLN A 286 -69.19 32.56 -61.51
N ALA A 287 -68.56 31.41 -61.75
CA ALA A 287 -68.90 30.54 -62.87
C ALA A 287 -70.32 29.97 -62.74
N ALA A 288 -70.74 29.60 -61.52
CA ALA A 288 -72.11 29.20 -61.24
C ALA A 288 -73.10 30.34 -61.54
N SER A 289 -72.79 31.56 -61.13
CA SER A 289 -73.61 32.75 -61.42
C SER A 289 -73.68 33.04 -62.93
N ASN A 290 -72.57 32.98 -63.66
CA ASN A 290 -72.56 33.16 -65.12
C ASN A 290 -73.35 32.05 -65.84
N LEU A 291 -73.31 30.81 -65.34
CA LEU A 291 -74.11 29.71 -65.85
C LEU A 291 -75.60 29.93 -65.58
N GLU A 292 -75.95 30.48 -64.43
CA GLU A 292 -77.32 30.88 -64.10
C GLU A 292 -77.81 32.00 -65.04
N GLU A 293 -77.00 33.02 -65.31
CA GLU A 293 -77.33 34.08 -66.28
C GLU A 293 -77.44 33.54 -67.71
N THR A 294 -76.59 32.59 -68.09
CA THR A 294 -76.68 31.90 -69.38
C THR A 294 -77.96 31.07 -69.47
N ALA A 295 -78.32 30.34 -68.41
CA ALA A 295 -79.56 29.57 -68.35
C ALA A 295 -80.78 30.50 -68.45
N ALA A 296 -80.79 31.63 -67.74
CA ALA A 296 -81.85 32.65 -67.83
C ALA A 296 -81.94 33.28 -69.24
N SER A 297 -80.79 33.56 -69.86
CA SER A 297 -80.72 34.05 -71.24
C SER A 297 -81.24 33.01 -72.25
N MET A 298 -80.95 31.73 -72.02
CA MET A 298 -81.47 30.62 -72.82
C MET A 298 -82.98 30.43 -72.62
N GLU A 299 -83.51 30.65 -71.41
CA GLU A 299 -84.95 30.71 -71.14
C GLU A 299 -85.61 31.86 -71.91
N GLN A 300 -85.01 33.05 -71.86
CA GLN A 300 -85.51 34.22 -72.58
C GLN A 300 -85.46 34.01 -74.10
N LEU A 301 -84.36 33.48 -74.65
CA LEU A 301 -84.24 33.12 -76.06
C LEU A 301 -85.27 32.05 -76.46
N THR A 302 -85.46 31.02 -75.63
CA THR A 302 -86.48 29.99 -75.86
C THR A 302 -87.88 30.60 -75.88
N SER A 303 -88.15 31.56 -75.00
CA SER A 303 -89.40 32.34 -74.98
C SER A 303 -89.55 33.16 -76.27
N THR A 304 -88.51 33.88 -76.71
CA THR A 304 -88.54 34.66 -77.96
C THR A 304 -88.68 33.78 -79.21
N VAL A 305 -88.06 32.60 -79.23
CA VAL A 305 -88.20 31.61 -80.30
C VAL A 305 -89.61 31.03 -80.31
N ARG A 306 -90.19 30.72 -79.15
CA ARG A 306 -91.62 30.35 -79.04
C ARG A 306 -92.50 31.46 -79.60
N GLN A 307 -92.26 32.70 -79.21
CA GLN A 307 -93.01 33.87 -79.67
C GLN A 307 -92.86 34.07 -81.19
N SER A 308 -91.67 33.86 -81.74
CA SER A 308 -91.40 33.92 -83.19
C SER A 308 -92.06 32.78 -83.95
N ALA A 309 -92.08 31.57 -83.39
CA ALA A 309 -92.75 30.42 -83.96
C ALA A 309 -94.28 30.62 -83.96
N ASP A 310 -94.85 31.20 -82.90
CA ASP A 310 -96.27 31.56 -82.86
C ASP A 310 -96.60 32.68 -83.86
N ALA A 311 -95.73 33.69 -84.00
CA ALA A 311 -95.88 34.74 -85.02
C ALA A 311 -95.82 34.18 -86.46
N ALA A 312 -94.92 33.23 -86.73
CA ALA A 312 -94.83 32.55 -88.02
C ALA A 312 -96.06 31.67 -88.30
N ARG A 313 -96.62 31.00 -87.27
CA ARG A 313 -97.90 30.28 -87.41
C ARG A 313 -99.06 31.22 -87.72
N GLN A 314 -99.14 32.38 -87.05
CA GLN A 314 -100.14 33.40 -87.37
C GLN A 314 -99.99 33.91 -88.80
N ALA A 315 -98.76 34.17 -89.26
CA ALA A 315 -98.51 34.58 -90.64
C ALA A 315 -98.92 33.50 -91.66
N ASN A 316 -98.65 32.22 -91.38
CA ASN A 316 -99.03 31.10 -92.24
C ASN A 316 -100.55 30.81 -92.25
N GLN A 317 -101.31 31.30 -91.26
CA GLN A 317 -102.78 31.23 -91.25
C GLN A 317 -103.43 32.40 -92.02
N LEU A 318 -102.66 33.44 -92.36
CA LEU A 318 -103.10 34.60 -93.15
C LEU A 318 -102.72 34.48 -94.65
N ALA A 319 -102.07 33.38 -95.05
CA ALA A 319 -101.71 33.02 -96.43
C ALA A 319 -102.63 31.91 -96.96
#